data_AF-A0A5C8SFI5-F1
#
_entry.id   AF-A0A5C8SFI5-F1
#
_cell.length_a   1.000
_cell.length_b   1.000
_cell.length_c   1.000
_cell.angle_alpha   90.00
_cell.angle_beta   90.00
_cell.angle_gamma   90.00
#
_symmetry.space_group_name_H-M   'P 1'
#
loop_
_entity.id
_entity.type
_entity.pdbx_description
1 polymer ?
#
loop_
_entity_poly.entity_id
_entity_poly.type
_entity_poly.pdbx_seq_one_letter_code
_entity_poly.pdbx_strand_id
1 'polypeptide(L)'
;MPLEGGRAHACRRQASRYHRIAWTAKDLEGDLLEVGLDLSCYIDVSAVRRLAERIAGGVNLVEVHLAFELMEAWRGRTPSDLQRELDQLRTAFGPDVRICWSPLRLGSLMHAKAFAVVQVTKDGYGVGLVWIGSGNATRPGLGGVPTNSRINVELMSLTVEQEGVQAFLGHWQWLLNRATSLDTALHRHDERSFTYGLLASGVYLHKWEGRIGEKVSIRYALTPEGRSRVTVDPTLQAFGADVDQVTISRNPLSTVMETAGQRSLPNGFTRNYAVDTFLGLWCPRDIWALAEESVRHSGEFQAFHKRFLTATETDRLEQLVAAEGQAASGMVEQGLIVDQEDRFERWTAKIQLLRNNKGQLERLFLRYDAFELPYDFGSTDELEGVKASLLETLALRARQSFVVSKLREAEATRDLTVLELTADEREDVQDWLAGRPRKTGSGSEAFTF
;
A
#
# COMPACT_ATOMS: atom_id res chain seq x y z
N MET A 1 -12.78 38.66 49.02
CA MET A 1 -11.77 37.79 48.36
C MET A 1 -12.38 37.26 47.07
N PRO A 2 -11.62 37.24 45.97
CA PRO A 2 -12.10 37.52 44.61
C PRO A 2 -12.43 36.21 43.85
N LEU A 3 -13.06 36.14 42.66
CA LEU A 3 -13.08 37.01 41.48
C LEU A 3 -14.43 36.86 40.73
N GLU A 4 -15.07 37.98 40.39
CA GLU A 4 -16.00 38.08 39.26
C GLU A 4 -15.27 38.66 38.04
N GLY A 5 -15.62 38.15 36.87
CA GLY A 5 -15.87 38.94 35.65
C GLY A 5 -14.71 39.66 34.98
N GLY A 6 -14.10 39.03 33.97
CA GLY A 6 -13.03 39.65 33.17
C GLY A 6 -12.88 39.11 31.75
N ARG A 7 -13.90 39.33 30.91
CA ARG A 7 -13.82 39.57 29.45
C ARG A 7 -13.04 38.57 28.57
N ALA A 8 -13.82 37.72 27.91
CA ALA A 8 -13.54 37.18 26.59
C ALA A 8 -13.42 38.32 25.55
N HIS A 9 -12.21 38.80 25.29
CA HIS A 9 -11.85 39.54 24.07
C HIS A 9 -10.32 39.73 23.99
N ALA A 10 -9.58 38.68 23.58
CA ALA A 10 -8.26 38.79 22.96
C ALA A 10 -7.68 37.39 22.65
N CYS A 11 -8.36 36.58 21.85
CA CYS A 11 -7.73 35.35 21.33
C CYS A 11 -8.23 35.01 19.90
N ARG A 12 -8.37 36.05 19.07
CA ARG A 12 -8.67 35.92 17.62
C ARG A 12 -7.69 36.70 16.72
N ARG A 13 -6.52 37.06 17.26
CA ARG A 13 -5.43 37.69 16.48
C ARG A 13 -4.06 37.16 16.91
N GLN A 14 -3.86 35.84 16.84
CA GLN A 14 -2.53 35.24 16.94
C GLN A 14 -2.42 33.87 16.22
N ALA A 15 -3.30 33.62 15.25
CA ALA A 15 -3.32 32.39 14.44
C ALA A 15 -2.98 32.63 12.95
N SER A 16 -2.41 33.80 12.61
CA SER A 16 -2.09 34.17 11.22
C SER A 16 -0.60 34.44 10.97
N ARG A 17 0.29 33.88 11.77
CA ARG A 17 1.75 33.92 11.56
C ARG A 17 2.38 32.54 11.74
N TYR A 18 1.84 31.52 11.08
CA TYR A 18 2.69 30.40 10.69
C TYR A 18 3.37 30.81 9.39
N HIS A 19 4.67 31.05 9.48
CA HIS A 19 5.52 31.42 8.37
C HIS A 19 5.29 30.47 7.19
N ARG A 20 4.80 31.01 6.07
CA ARG A 20 5.32 30.58 4.77
C ARG A 20 6.83 30.83 4.86
N ILE A 21 7.61 29.76 4.98
CA ILE A 21 9.06 29.80 4.80
C ILE A 21 9.26 30.16 3.33
N ALA A 22 9.38 31.46 3.08
CA ALA A 22 9.85 31.99 1.82
C ALA A 22 11.37 31.83 1.83
N TRP A 23 11.86 30.88 1.04
CA TRP A 23 13.27 30.69 0.75
C TRP A 23 13.79 32.00 0.14
N THR A 24 14.59 32.74 0.88
CA THR A 24 15.34 33.88 0.32
C THR A 24 16.80 33.60 0.58
N ALA A 25 17.46 33.04 -0.44
CA ALA A 25 18.89 32.75 -0.51
C ALA A 25 19.75 34.04 -0.59
N LYS A 26 19.39 35.07 0.20
CA LYS A 26 19.97 36.40 0.09
C LYS A 26 21.17 36.65 0.99
N ASP A 27 21.48 35.72 1.89
CA ASP A 27 22.60 35.85 2.84
C ASP A 27 23.81 34.95 2.48
N LEU A 28 23.84 34.39 1.27
CA LEU A 28 24.88 33.47 0.80
C LEU A 28 25.53 34.02 -0.49
N GLU A 29 26.21 35.16 -0.38
CA GLU A 29 27.08 35.68 -1.44
C GLU A 29 28.51 35.14 -1.24
N GLY A 30 28.98 34.36 -2.21
CA GLY A 30 30.38 33.90 -2.31
C GLY A 30 30.50 32.39 -2.45
N ASP A 31 30.83 31.95 -3.66
CA ASP A 31 31.20 30.60 -4.09
C ASP A 31 30.14 29.47 -3.99
N LEU A 32 29.98 28.80 -5.14
CA LEU A 32 29.10 27.68 -5.51
C LEU A 32 28.69 26.77 -4.33
N LEU A 33 27.42 26.80 -3.90
CA LEU A 33 26.85 25.93 -2.86
C LEU A 33 26.12 24.74 -3.50
N GLU A 34 26.71 23.54 -3.49
CA GLU A 34 26.22 22.47 -4.35
C GLU A 34 26.47 21.09 -3.74
N VAL A 35 25.39 20.36 -3.39
CA VAL A 35 25.21 18.90 -3.19
C VAL A 35 23.99 18.73 -2.28
N GLY A 36 23.04 17.87 -2.67
CA GLY A 36 22.03 17.33 -1.74
C GLY A 36 22.46 15.97 -1.20
N LEU A 37 22.70 15.85 0.11
CA LEU A 37 22.93 14.56 0.78
C LEU A 37 21.66 14.16 1.53
N ASP A 38 21.23 12.91 1.38
CA ASP A 38 20.06 12.36 2.08
C ASP A 38 20.42 11.02 2.74
N LEU A 39 20.20 10.93 4.05
CA LEU A 39 20.29 9.72 4.86
C LEU A 39 18.90 9.38 5.40
N SER A 40 18.34 8.24 5.02
CA SER A 40 17.02 7.85 5.53
C SER A 40 16.80 6.35 5.57
N CYS A 41 16.10 5.86 6.60
CA CYS A 41 15.75 4.44 6.70
C CYS A 41 14.70 4.03 5.67
N TYR A 42 13.71 4.89 5.42
CA TYR A 42 12.71 4.70 4.37
C TYR A 42 12.91 5.70 3.25
N ILE A 43 12.76 5.27 2.00
CA ILE A 43 12.84 6.15 0.84
C ILE A 43 11.59 6.05 -0.05
N ASP A 44 11.05 7.19 -0.44
CA ASP A 44 10.15 7.36 -1.59
C ASP A 44 10.94 8.17 -2.62
N VAL A 45 11.40 7.51 -3.69
CA VAL A 45 12.24 8.15 -4.71
C VAL A 45 11.52 9.34 -5.37
N SER A 46 10.19 9.29 -5.46
CA SER A 46 9.40 10.42 -5.96
C SER A 46 9.41 11.61 -4.99
N ALA A 47 9.47 11.36 -3.67
CA ALA A 47 9.56 12.41 -2.66
C ALA A 47 10.95 13.05 -2.66
N VAL A 48 12.00 12.22 -2.75
CA VAL A 48 13.39 12.68 -2.94
C VAL A 48 13.50 13.55 -4.19
N ARG A 49 12.95 13.09 -5.33
CA ARG A 49 12.90 13.88 -6.56
C ARG A 49 12.29 15.26 -6.34
N ARG A 50 11.10 15.33 -5.73
CA ARG A 50 10.42 16.61 -5.45
C ARG A 50 11.22 17.51 -4.51
N LEU A 51 11.92 16.94 -3.54
CA LEU A 51 12.80 17.69 -2.64
C LEU A 51 13.99 18.27 -3.43
N ALA A 52 14.66 17.45 -4.23
CA ALA A 52 15.78 17.87 -5.07
C ALA A 52 15.36 18.93 -6.11
N GLU A 53 14.20 18.80 -6.75
CA GLU A 53 13.65 19.80 -7.68
C GLU A 53 13.41 21.15 -6.96
N ARG A 54 12.93 21.12 -5.70
CA ARG A 54 12.75 22.34 -4.91
C ARG A 54 14.08 23.00 -4.53
N ILE A 55 15.07 22.19 -4.17
CA ILE A 55 16.43 22.67 -3.86
C ILE A 55 17.04 23.30 -5.13
N ALA A 56 16.95 22.63 -6.28
CA ALA A 56 17.44 23.12 -7.57
C ALA A 56 16.79 24.45 -8.02
N GLY A 57 15.61 24.79 -7.50
CA GLY A 57 14.99 26.10 -7.73
C GLY A 57 15.67 27.28 -7.01
N GLY A 58 16.56 27.00 -6.06
CA GLY A 58 17.26 28.02 -5.26
C GLY A 58 18.78 27.92 -5.24
N VAL A 59 19.36 26.81 -5.70
CA VAL A 59 20.82 26.59 -5.77
C VAL A 59 21.20 25.91 -7.09
N ASN A 60 22.46 26.01 -7.50
CA ASN A 60 22.98 25.23 -8.63
C ASN A 60 23.27 23.80 -8.18
N LEU A 61 22.35 22.88 -8.48
CA LEU A 61 22.47 21.50 -8.02
C LEU A 61 23.38 20.71 -8.96
N VAL A 62 24.60 20.35 -8.52
CA VAL A 62 25.52 19.51 -9.32
C VAL A 62 25.52 18.03 -8.92
N GLU A 63 25.17 17.71 -7.68
CA GLU A 63 25.13 16.31 -7.22
C GLU A 63 24.01 16.06 -6.21
N VAL A 64 23.46 14.85 -6.24
CA VAL A 64 22.55 14.31 -5.22
C VAL A 64 23.08 12.95 -4.79
N HIS A 65 23.31 12.75 -3.49
CA HIS A 65 23.69 11.46 -2.94
C HIS A 65 22.63 10.96 -1.98
N LEU A 66 22.23 9.71 -2.16
CA LEU A 66 21.23 9.04 -1.33
C LEU A 66 21.88 7.88 -0.58
N ALA A 67 21.69 7.80 0.72
CA ALA A 67 22.04 6.64 1.52
C ALA A 67 20.79 6.12 2.22
N PHE A 68 20.49 4.84 2.02
CA PHE A 68 19.25 4.25 2.52
C PHE A 68 19.42 2.82 2.98
N GLU A 69 18.62 2.43 3.97
CA GLU A 69 18.57 1.04 4.42
C GLU A 69 17.94 0.17 3.35
N LEU A 70 18.71 -0.78 2.82
CA LEU A 70 18.30 -1.55 1.66
C LEU A 70 17.07 -2.41 1.93
N MET A 71 16.99 -3.02 3.12
CA MET A 71 15.87 -3.93 3.44
C MET A 71 14.54 -3.17 3.45
N GLU A 72 14.50 -1.98 4.06
CA GLU A 72 13.30 -1.16 4.06
C GLU A 72 13.00 -0.54 2.69
N ALA A 73 14.01 -0.32 1.84
CA ALA A 73 13.81 0.13 0.46
C ALA A 73 13.13 -0.93 -0.43
N TRP A 74 13.24 -2.22 -0.08
CA TRP A 74 12.47 -3.29 -0.73
C TRP A 74 11.05 -3.44 -0.21
N ARG A 75 10.73 -2.83 0.93
CA ARG A 75 9.38 -2.90 1.47
C ARG A 75 8.41 -2.25 0.48
N GLY A 76 7.56 -3.07 -0.11
CA GLY A 76 6.59 -2.61 -1.09
C GLY A 76 7.07 -2.59 -2.55
N ARG A 77 8.31 -3.00 -2.85
CA ARG A 77 8.93 -2.92 -4.18
C ARG A 77 9.63 -4.23 -4.56
N THR A 78 9.73 -4.52 -5.85
CA THR A 78 10.73 -5.47 -6.35
C THR A 78 12.10 -4.78 -6.48
N PRO A 79 13.20 -5.56 -6.54
CA PRO A 79 14.51 -5.05 -6.93
C PRO A 79 14.49 -4.17 -8.20
N SER A 80 13.85 -4.65 -9.27
CA SER A 80 13.73 -3.92 -10.52
C SER A 80 12.89 -2.65 -10.39
N ASP A 81 11.86 -2.65 -9.54
CA ASP A 81 11.09 -1.42 -9.24
C ASP A 81 11.98 -0.34 -8.66
N LEU A 82 12.75 -0.66 -7.62
CA LEU A 82 13.65 0.30 -6.97
C LEU A 82 14.72 0.80 -7.96
N GLN A 83 15.32 -0.10 -8.73
CA GLN A 83 16.32 0.27 -9.74
C GLN A 83 15.72 1.23 -10.78
N ARG A 84 14.54 0.90 -11.32
CA ARG A 84 13.82 1.74 -12.28
C ARG A 84 13.48 3.11 -11.71
N GLU A 85 13.03 3.20 -10.46
CA GLU A 85 12.75 4.47 -9.79
C GLU A 85 14.02 5.33 -9.66
N LEU A 86 15.14 4.74 -9.26
CA LEU A 86 16.43 5.43 -9.15
C LEU A 86 16.96 5.90 -10.51
N ASP A 87 16.79 5.09 -11.55
CA ASP A 87 17.15 5.48 -12.92
C ASP A 87 16.26 6.61 -13.43
N GLN A 88 14.95 6.59 -13.13
CA GLN A 88 14.04 7.69 -13.44
C GLN A 88 14.44 8.99 -12.71
N LEU A 89 14.88 8.89 -11.46
CA LEU A 89 15.44 10.04 -10.74
C LEU A 89 16.66 10.60 -11.47
N ARG A 90 17.60 9.75 -11.89
CA ARG A 90 18.77 10.16 -12.68
C ARG A 90 18.38 10.84 -13.99
N THR A 91 17.45 10.26 -14.75
CA THR A 91 16.98 10.84 -16.02
C THR A 91 16.30 12.19 -15.82
N ALA A 92 15.57 12.39 -14.72
CA ALA A 92 14.83 13.63 -14.47
C ALA A 92 15.71 14.88 -14.33
N PHE A 93 16.96 14.74 -13.85
CA PHE A 93 17.90 15.86 -13.70
C PHE A 93 18.90 15.99 -14.85
N GLY A 94 18.91 15.04 -15.80
CA GLY A 94 19.80 15.08 -16.95
C GLY A 94 21.27 14.79 -16.60
N PRO A 95 22.19 14.97 -17.58
CA PRO A 95 23.61 14.63 -17.41
C PRO A 95 24.39 15.63 -16.54
N ASP A 96 23.85 16.83 -16.33
CA ASP A 96 24.54 17.92 -15.62
C ASP A 96 24.52 17.74 -14.09
N VAL A 97 23.62 16.89 -13.58
CA VAL A 97 23.50 16.58 -12.15
C VAL A 97 23.88 15.12 -11.90
N ARG A 98 24.92 14.90 -11.10
CA ARG A 98 25.34 13.56 -10.72
C ARG A 98 24.42 12.98 -9.64
N ILE A 99 23.64 11.96 -9.98
CA ILE A 99 22.83 11.22 -9.02
C ILE A 99 23.56 9.94 -8.59
N CYS A 100 23.90 9.89 -7.31
CA CYS A 100 24.57 8.78 -6.64
C CYS A 100 23.66 8.17 -5.56
N TRP A 101 23.77 6.87 -5.36
CA TRP A 101 23.08 6.18 -4.28
C TRP A 101 23.96 5.12 -3.64
N SER A 102 23.73 4.88 -2.36
CA SER A 102 24.53 4.05 -1.48
C SER A 102 23.59 3.24 -0.59
N PRO A 103 23.09 2.09 -1.09
CA PRO A 103 22.38 1.15 -0.26
C PRO A 103 23.25 0.71 0.91
N LEU A 104 22.67 0.74 2.11
CA LEU A 104 23.31 0.35 3.35
C LEU A 104 22.77 -1.00 3.80
N ARG A 105 23.68 -1.83 4.34
CA ARG A 105 23.37 -3.10 5.01
C ARG A 105 24.25 -3.20 6.26
N LEU A 106 23.79 -2.61 7.37
CA LEU A 106 24.60 -2.48 8.59
C LEU A 106 24.42 -3.64 9.59
N GLY A 107 23.67 -4.69 9.24
CA GLY A 107 23.32 -5.81 10.12
C GLY A 107 22.28 -5.46 11.20
N SER A 108 21.97 -4.17 11.36
CA SER A 108 20.87 -3.62 12.15
C SER A 108 20.22 -2.51 11.35
N LEU A 109 18.94 -2.21 11.63
CA LEU A 109 18.19 -1.17 10.93
C LEU A 109 18.86 0.20 11.13
N MET A 110 19.37 0.80 10.04
CA MET A 110 19.79 2.21 10.07
C MET A 110 18.55 3.07 10.27
N HIS A 111 18.36 3.66 11.45
CA HIS A 111 17.18 4.48 11.77
C HIS A 111 17.45 6.00 11.72
N ALA A 112 18.66 6.42 11.34
CA ALA A 112 18.95 7.85 11.21
C ALA A 112 18.11 8.49 10.09
N LYS A 113 17.71 9.76 10.28
CA LYS A 113 17.17 10.61 9.23
C LYS A 113 17.87 11.95 9.24
N ALA A 114 18.54 12.26 8.16
CA ALA A 114 19.23 13.52 8.02
C ALA A 114 19.33 13.92 6.55
N PHE A 115 19.27 15.23 6.31
CA PHE A 115 19.37 15.82 4.98
C PHE A 115 20.40 16.93 5.06
N ALA A 116 21.21 17.13 4.03
CA ALA A 116 22.15 18.23 3.99
C ALA A 116 22.21 18.87 2.62
N VAL A 117 22.44 20.18 2.62
CA VAL A 117 22.90 20.91 1.43
C VAL A 117 24.27 21.47 1.77
N VAL A 118 25.29 20.99 1.09
CA VAL A 118 26.70 21.34 1.36
C VAL A 118 27.36 21.84 0.10
N GLN A 119 28.41 22.62 0.22
CA GLN A 119 29.21 23.09 -0.90
C GLN A 119 30.16 22.01 -1.43
N VAL A 120 30.20 21.76 -2.74
CA VAL A 120 31.37 21.09 -3.38
C VAL A 120 32.52 22.10 -3.47
N THR A 121 33.67 21.70 -2.96
CA THR A 121 34.95 22.38 -3.14
C THR A 121 35.94 21.44 -3.83
N LYS A 122 37.10 21.97 -4.25
CA LYS A 122 38.19 21.15 -4.80
C LYS A 122 38.71 20.11 -3.81
N ASP A 123 38.58 20.39 -2.52
CA ASP A 123 39.12 19.56 -1.43
C ASP A 123 38.04 18.65 -0.81
N GLY A 124 36.83 18.60 -1.38
CA GLY A 124 35.70 17.81 -0.88
C GLY A 124 34.50 18.68 -0.51
N TYR A 125 33.86 18.42 0.63
CA TYR A 125 32.65 19.13 1.06
C TYR A 125 32.97 20.28 2.04
N GLY A 126 32.44 21.47 1.76
CA GLY A 126 32.72 22.72 2.47
C GLY A 126 31.66 23.09 3.52
N VAL A 127 31.31 24.39 3.55
CA VAL A 127 30.22 24.91 4.38
C VAL A 127 28.87 24.40 3.89
N GLY A 128 27.86 24.44 4.76
CA GLY A 128 26.53 24.01 4.38
C GLY A 128 25.54 24.07 5.51
N LEU A 129 24.47 23.30 5.34
CA LEU A 129 23.39 23.19 6.29
C LEU A 129 22.96 21.74 6.39
N VAL A 130 22.60 21.32 7.60
CA VAL A 130 22.19 19.95 7.89
C VAL A 130 20.90 19.98 8.69
N TRP A 131 19.91 19.23 8.22
CA TRP A 131 18.70 18.89 8.95
C TRP A 131 18.82 17.49 9.53
N ILE A 132 18.53 17.31 10.81
CA ILE A 132 18.50 16.01 11.48
C ILE A 132 17.17 15.90 12.22
N GLY A 133 16.49 14.76 12.12
CA GLY A 133 15.22 14.62 12.84
C GLY A 133 14.53 13.28 12.67
N SER A 134 13.20 13.30 12.81
CA SER A 134 12.36 12.10 12.77
C SER A 134 11.81 11.77 11.37
N GLY A 135 11.75 12.76 10.48
CA GLY A 135 11.14 12.62 9.16
C GLY A 135 12.00 11.83 8.18
N ASN A 136 11.47 10.70 7.69
CA ASN A 136 12.10 9.95 6.60
C ASN A 136 11.99 10.69 5.26
N ALA A 137 12.85 10.33 4.30
CA ALA A 137 12.83 10.72 2.89
C ALA A 137 11.60 10.14 2.14
N THR A 138 10.42 10.35 2.70
CA THR A 138 9.13 9.85 2.24
C THR A 138 8.15 11.01 2.10
N ARG A 139 7.08 10.84 1.32
CA ARG A 139 6.06 11.89 1.22
C ARG A 139 5.53 12.34 2.61
N PRO A 140 5.15 11.46 3.55
CA PRO A 140 4.71 11.89 4.89
C PRO A 140 5.83 12.52 5.72
N GLY A 141 7.03 11.94 5.70
CA GLY A 141 8.18 12.43 6.49
C GLY A 141 8.69 13.80 6.04
N LEU A 142 8.50 14.16 4.76
CA LEU A 142 8.82 15.47 4.20
C LEU A 142 7.62 16.44 4.23
N GLY A 143 6.61 16.18 5.06
CA GLY A 143 5.46 17.08 5.27
C GLY A 143 4.41 17.05 4.16
N GLY A 144 4.44 16.06 3.27
CA GLY A 144 3.42 15.85 2.26
C GLY A 144 2.17 15.20 2.86
N VAL A 145 0.99 15.74 2.55
CA VAL A 145 -0.29 15.18 3.01
C VAL A 145 -0.56 13.85 2.26
N PRO A 146 -0.76 12.72 2.97
CA PRO A 146 -1.24 11.48 2.38
C PRO A 146 -2.68 11.67 1.86
N THR A 147 -3.06 10.91 0.84
CA THR A 147 -4.44 10.93 0.30
C THR A 147 -5.50 10.52 1.33
N ASN A 148 -5.09 9.83 2.40
CA ASN A 148 -5.95 9.31 3.45
C ASN A 148 -5.56 9.84 4.85
N SER A 149 -5.81 11.13 5.07
CA SER A 149 -6.31 11.72 6.33
C SER A 149 -5.51 11.68 7.65
N ARG A 150 -4.21 11.37 7.70
CA ARG A 150 -3.36 11.71 8.87
C ARG A 150 -2.02 12.29 8.45
N ILE A 151 -1.62 13.40 9.08
CA ILE A 151 -0.33 14.08 8.84
C ILE A 151 0.66 13.57 9.89
N ASN A 152 1.87 13.20 9.47
CA ASN A 152 2.94 12.92 10.42
C ASN A 152 3.35 14.20 11.14
N VAL A 153 3.53 14.12 12.46
CA VAL A 153 4.17 15.18 13.24
C VAL A 153 5.65 14.86 13.31
N GLU A 154 6.47 15.60 12.56
CA GLU A 154 7.91 15.40 12.48
C GLU A 154 8.66 16.54 13.19
N LEU A 155 9.74 16.20 13.90
CA LEU A 155 10.62 17.14 14.56
C LEU A 155 11.96 17.15 13.84
N MET A 156 12.43 18.34 13.47
CA MET A 156 13.70 18.53 12.77
C MET A 156 14.52 19.61 13.49
N SER A 157 15.81 19.35 13.66
CA SER A 157 16.82 20.33 14.03
C SER A 157 17.59 20.74 12.78
N LEU A 158 17.89 22.03 12.65
CA LEU A 158 18.72 22.59 11.58
C LEU A 158 19.99 23.15 12.20
N THR A 159 21.14 22.80 11.64
CA THR A 159 22.42 23.44 11.95
C THR A 159 23.08 23.98 10.68
N VAL A 160 23.68 25.16 10.81
CA VAL A 160 24.56 25.79 9.82
C VAL A 160 25.98 25.99 10.39
N GLU A 161 26.20 25.54 11.62
CA GLU A 161 27.50 25.67 12.28
C GLU A 161 28.48 24.68 11.67
N GLN A 162 29.69 25.17 11.35
CA GLN A 162 30.70 24.37 10.65
C GLN A 162 31.02 23.05 11.39
N GLU A 163 31.08 23.07 12.73
CA GLU A 163 31.30 21.86 13.53
C GLU A 163 30.22 20.81 13.31
N GLY A 164 28.94 21.22 13.31
CA GLY A 164 27.81 20.32 13.06
C GLY A 164 27.78 19.77 11.63
N VAL A 165 28.08 20.62 10.64
CA VAL A 165 28.19 20.20 9.24
C VAL A 165 29.31 19.17 9.06
N GLN A 166 30.49 19.42 9.62
CA GLN A 166 31.63 18.52 9.51
C GLN A 166 31.42 17.21 10.27
N ALA A 167 30.76 17.25 11.44
CA ALA A 167 30.37 16.04 12.16
C ALA A 167 29.43 15.15 11.32
N PHE A 168 28.41 15.75 10.68
CA PHE A 168 27.52 15.05 9.76
C PHE A 168 28.30 14.43 8.60
N LEU A 169 29.18 15.19 7.94
CA LEU A 169 29.99 14.70 6.83
C LEU A 169 30.91 13.53 7.24
N GLY A 170 31.46 13.57 8.45
CA GLY A 170 32.22 12.46 9.02
C GLY A 170 31.38 11.18 9.19
N HIS A 171 30.17 11.30 9.74
CA HIS A 171 29.23 10.18 9.84
C HIS A 171 28.78 9.66 8.48
N TRP A 172 28.51 10.57 7.54
CA TRP A 172 28.16 10.25 6.17
C TRP A 172 29.25 9.43 5.48
N GLN A 173 30.51 9.87 5.55
CA GLN A 173 31.63 9.13 4.96
C GLN A 173 31.81 7.75 5.62
N TRP A 174 31.62 7.65 6.93
CA TRP A 174 31.67 6.37 7.65
C TRP A 174 30.60 5.39 7.16
N LEU A 175 29.40 5.88 6.84
CA LEU A 175 28.30 5.10 6.26
C LEU A 175 28.61 4.69 4.82
N LEU A 176 29.09 5.60 3.99
CA LEU A 176 29.44 5.32 2.60
C LEU A 176 30.52 4.22 2.48
N ASN A 177 31.48 4.20 3.41
CA ASN A 177 32.49 3.14 3.46
C ASN A 177 31.91 1.74 3.77
N ARG A 178 30.63 1.66 4.17
CA ARG A 178 29.88 0.43 4.43
C ARG A 178 28.73 0.21 3.43
N ALA A 179 28.61 1.07 2.43
CA ALA A 179 27.63 0.91 1.39
C ALA A 179 27.96 -0.31 0.52
N THR A 180 26.90 -0.92 0.00
CA THR A 180 26.98 -2.00 -1.00
C THR A 180 26.43 -1.49 -2.33
N SER A 181 26.71 -2.19 -3.43
CA SER A 181 25.95 -1.97 -4.66
C SER A 181 24.58 -2.64 -4.57
N LEU A 182 23.59 -2.14 -5.32
CA LEU A 182 22.29 -2.81 -5.47
C LEU A 182 22.48 -4.23 -6.01
N ASP A 183 23.24 -4.38 -7.10
CA ASP A 183 23.55 -5.67 -7.74
C ASP A 183 24.13 -6.72 -6.76
N THR A 184 25.19 -6.36 -6.03
CA THR A 184 25.78 -7.26 -5.03
C THR A 184 24.79 -7.60 -3.92
N ALA A 185 23.93 -6.66 -3.56
CA ALA A 185 22.96 -6.87 -2.52
C ALA A 185 21.76 -7.73 -2.95
N LEU A 186 21.55 -7.93 -4.26
CA LEU A 186 20.51 -8.77 -4.87
C LEU A 186 20.94 -10.21 -5.15
N HIS A 187 22.24 -10.45 -5.30
CA HIS A 187 22.78 -11.76 -5.70
C HIS A 187 23.64 -12.43 -4.62
N ARG A 188 23.99 -11.72 -3.56
CA ARG A 188 24.76 -12.25 -2.42
C ARG A 188 24.11 -11.87 -1.11
N HIS A 189 23.26 -12.76 -0.64
CA HIS A 189 22.56 -12.60 0.62
C HIS A 189 23.16 -13.53 1.68
N ASP A 190 23.44 -12.98 2.86
CA ASP A 190 23.38 -13.80 4.07
C ASP A 190 21.94 -14.33 4.24
N GLU A 191 21.80 -15.45 4.95
CA GLU A 191 20.53 -16.18 5.05
C GLU A 191 19.36 -15.30 5.53
N ARG A 192 19.62 -14.35 6.43
CA ARG A 192 18.60 -13.46 6.97
C ARG A 192 18.15 -12.44 5.92
N SER A 193 19.10 -11.78 5.25
CA SER A 193 18.78 -10.85 4.15
C SER A 193 18.02 -11.52 3.02
N PHE A 194 18.36 -12.77 2.70
CA PHE A 194 17.64 -13.54 1.69
C PHE A 194 16.21 -13.82 2.16
N THR A 195 16.05 -14.31 3.39
CA THR A 195 14.75 -14.64 3.98
C THR A 195 13.82 -13.44 3.99
N TYR A 196 14.29 -12.30 4.49
CA TYR A 196 13.48 -11.08 4.51
C TYR A 196 13.10 -10.64 3.08
N GLY A 197 14.07 -10.58 2.16
CA GLY A 197 13.83 -10.16 0.78
C GLY A 197 12.86 -11.09 0.04
N LEU A 198 13.00 -12.42 0.21
CA LEU A 198 12.09 -13.42 -0.34
C LEU A 198 10.65 -13.15 0.12
N LEU A 199 10.43 -13.00 1.43
CA LEU A 199 9.11 -12.78 1.99
C LEU A 199 8.52 -11.41 1.59
N ALA A 200 9.35 -10.35 1.60
CA ALA A 200 8.95 -8.99 1.26
C ALA A 200 8.69 -8.77 -0.25
N SER A 201 9.29 -9.58 -1.13
CA SER A 201 9.08 -9.53 -2.58
C SER A 201 7.67 -9.94 -3.02
N GLY A 202 6.89 -10.53 -2.10
CA GLY A 202 5.49 -10.87 -2.31
C GLY A 202 4.51 -9.99 -1.54
N VAL A 203 3.24 -10.33 -1.72
CA VAL A 203 2.10 -9.88 -0.93
C VAL A 203 1.38 -11.09 -0.37
N TYR A 204 0.69 -10.89 0.74
CA TYR A 204 -0.11 -11.92 1.40
C TYR A 204 -1.58 -11.69 1.07
N LEU A 205 -2.16 -12.65 0.36
CA LEU A 205 -3.54 -12.58 -0.10
C LEU A 205 -4.45 -13.23 0.94
N HIS A 206 -5.45 -12.48 1.38
CA HIS A 206 -6.55 -12.97 2.19
C HIS A 206 -7.83 -12.97 1.36
N LYS A 207 -8.45 -14.13 1.22
CA LYS A 207 -9.71 -14.25 0.48
C LYS A 207 -10.87 -13.81 1.37
N TRP A 208 -11.63 -12.83 0.91
CA TRP A 208 -12.86 -12.44 1.58
C TRP A 208 -13.91 -13.55 1.47
N GLU A 209 -14.40 -13.96 2.63
CA GLU A 209 -15.62 -14.75 2.73
C GLU A 209 -16.87 -13.89 2.51
N GLY A 210 -17.87 -14.53 1.90
CA GLY A 210 -19.12 -13.89 1.52
C GLY A 210 -19.08 -13.16 0.18
N ARG A 211 -20.27 -12.88 -0.35
CA ARG A 211 -20.47 -12.11 -1.58
C ARG A 211 -20.58 -10.61 -1.26
N ILE A 212 -20.22 -9.75 -2.21
CA ILE A 212 -20.44 -8.30 -2.07
C ILE A 212 -21.90 -7.98 -1.72
N GLY A 213 -22.86 -8.75 -2.26
CA GLY A 213 -24.29 -8.67 -1.92
C GLY A 213 -24.57 -8.78 -0.42
N GLU A 214 -23.91 -9.71 0.27
CA GLU A 214 -24.05 -9.87 1.73
C GLU A 214 -23.47 -8.66 2.48
N LYS A 215 -22.39 -8.07 1.97
CA LYS A 215 -21.79 -6.86 2.54
C LYS A 215 -22.67 -5.63 2.33
N VAL A 216 -23.55 -5.60 1.34
CA VAL A 216 -24.49 -4.48 1.10
C VAL A 216 -25.93 -4.79 1.52
N SER A 217 -26.17 -5.93 2.16
CA SER A 217 -27.51 -6.30 2.63
C SER A 217 -27.89 -5.61 3.94
N ILE A 218 -29.19 -5.38 4.12
CA ILE A 218 -29.83 -5.05 5.38
C ILE A 218 -30.16 -6.35 6.11
N ARG A 219 -29.81 -6.44 7.40
CA ARG A 219 -30.11 -7.58 8.26
C ARG A 219 -31.26 -7.24 9.19
N TYR A 220 -32.21 -8.16 9.30
CA TYR A 220 -33.41 -8.04 10.12
C TYR A 220 -33.39 -9.17 11.17
N ALA A 221 -33.36 -8.80 12.45
CA ALA A 221 -33.41 -9.78 13.53
C ALA A 221 -34.82 -10.35 13.68
N LEU A 222 -34.93 -11.67 13.74
CA LEU A 222 -36.21 -12.36 13.94
C LEU A 222 -36.58 -12.38 15.43
N THR A 223 -37.86 -12.13 15.73
CA THR A 223 -38.44 -12.42 17.05
C THR A 223 -38.55 -13.94 17.25
N PRO A 224 -38.84 -14.45 18.47
CA PRO A 224 -39.11 -15.88 18.65
C PRO A 224 -40.22 -16.42 17.74
N GLU A 225 -41.26 -15.61 17.51
CA GLU A 225 -42.37 -15.93 16.59
C GLU A 225 -41.96 -15.88 15.12
N GLY A 226 -41.12 -14.90 14.73
CA GLY A 226 -40.54 -14.88 13.40
C GLY A 226 -39.69 -16.11 13.10
N ARG A 227 -38.94 -16.61 14.10
CA ARG A 227 -38.10 -17.81 13.95
C ARG A 227 -38.91 -19.09 13.76
N SER A 228 -40.02 -19.23 14.50
CA SER A 228 -40.91 -20.39 14.37
C SER A 228 -41.62 -20.44 13.02
N ARG A 229 -41.75 -19.29 12.35
CA ARG A 229 -42.48 -19.12 11.10
C ARG A 229 -41.63 -18.89 9.85
N VAL A 230 -40.31 -18.72 9.99
CA VAL A 230 -39.42 -18.31 8.88
C VAL A 230 -39.46 -19.23 7.65
N THR A 231 -39.75 -20.52 7.85
CA THR A 231 -39.82 -21.52 6.78
C THR A 231 -41.20 -21.71 6.17
N VAL A 232 -42.26 -21.14 6.76
CA VAL A 232 -43.66 -21.34 6.35
C VAL A 232 -44.38 -20.05 6.02
N ASP A 233 -43.92 -18.90 6.53
CA ASP A 233 -44.54 -17.61 6.28
C ASP A 233 -44.14 -17.07 4.90
N PRO A 234 -45.10 -16.90 3.96
CA PRO A 234 -44.80 -16.42 2.61
C PRO A 234 -44.20 -15.01 2.61
N THR A 235 -44.52 -14.18 3.61
CA THR A 235 -43.98 -12.83 3.75
C THR A 235 -42.49 -12.87 4.06
N LEU A 236 -42.07 -13.72 5.01
CA LEU A 236 -40.66 -13.89 5.37
C LEU A 236 -39.85 -14.51 4.24
N GLN A 237 -40.41 -15.51 3.55
CA GLN A 237 -39.79 -16.14 2.38
C GLN A 237 -39.63 -15.15 1.21
N ALA A 238 -40.62 -14.29 0.96
CA ALA A 238 -40.54 -13.27 -0.08
C ALA A 238 -39.60 -12.11 0.31
N PHE A 239 -39.34 -11.92 1.61
CA PHE A 239 -38.59 -10.79 2.11
C PHE A 239 -37.07 -11.02 2.14
N GLY A 240 -36.62 -12.22 2.54
CA GLY A 240 -35.19 -12.55 2.66
C GLY A 240 -34.75 -13.67 1.72
N ALA A 241 -33.65 -13.46 0.99
CA ALA A 241 -33.05 -14.48 0.13
C ALA A 241 -32.13 -15.45 0.91
N ASP A 242 -31.56 -14.99 2.03
CA ASP A 242 -30.72 -15.76 2.95
C ASP A 242 -31.35 -15.76 4.35
N VAL A 243 -31.74 -16.95 4.80
CA VAL A 243 -32.32 -17.21 6.12
C VAL A 243 -31.26 -17.86 7.00
N ASP A 244 -30.86 -17.17 8.06
CA ASP A 244 -30.10 -17.73 9.18
C ASP A 244 -31.05 -17.94 10.37
N GLN A 245 -30.71 -18.81 11.33
CA GLN A 245 -31.57 -19.18 12.47
C GLN A 245 -32.07 -17.97 13.29
N VAL A 246 -31.40 -16.83 13.19
CA VAL A 246 -31.65 -15.62 14.00
C VAL A 246 -32.00 -14.40 13.15
N THR A 247 -31.70 -14.39 11.85
CA THR A 247 -31.84 -13.19 10.99
C THR A 247 -32.28 -13.53 9.58
N ILE A 248 -33.02 -12.61 8.96
CA ILE A 248 -33.25 -12.60 7.51
C ILE A 248 -32.49 -11.41 6.89
N SER A 249 -31.95 -11.61 5.69
CA SER A 249 -31.19 -10.57 4.98
C SER A 249 -31.84 -10.21 3.65
N ARG A 250 -31.88 -8.91 3.34
CA ARG A 250 -32.37 -8.39 2.06
C ARG A 250 -31.37 -7.40 1.48
N ASN A 251 -31.18 -7.43 0.17
CA ASN A 251 -30.26 -6.55 -0.54
C ASN A 251 -31.03 -5.60 -1.47
N PRO A 252 -31.24 -4.32 -1.07
CA PRO A 252 -31.89 -3.33 -1.91
C PRO A 252 -31.12 -3.00 -3.20
N LEU A 253 -29.84 -3.37 -3.27
CA LEU A 253 -28.95 -3.18 -4.41
C LEU A 253 -28.75 -4.46 -5.23
N SER A 254 -29.62 -5.47 -5.09
CA SER A 254 -29.47 -6.79 -5.73
C SER A 254 -29.20 -6.71 -7.23
N THR A 255 -29.93 -5.88 -7.96
CA THR A 255 -29.77 -5.69 -9.43
C THR A 255 -28.39 -5.15 -9.82
N VAL A 256 -27.80 -4.29 -8.99
CA VAL A 256 -26.42 -3.80 -9.16
C VAL A 256 -25.43 -4.92 -8.87
N MET A 257 -25.73 -5.76 -7.87
CA MET A 257 -24.86 -6.86 -7.43
C MET A 257 -24.90 -8.07 -8.37
N GLU A 258 -26.03 -8.34 -9.03
CA GLU A 258 -26.18 -9.39 -10.05
C GLU A 258 -25.29 -9.10 -11.26
N THR A 259 -25.20 -7.83 -11.64
CA THR A 259 -24.34 -7.36 -12.73
C THR A 259 -22.91 -7.07 -12.27
N ALA A 260 -22.62 -7.15 -10.97
CA ALA A 260 -21.27 -7.03 -10.42
C ALA A 260 -20.39 -8.25 -10.76
N GLY A 261 -20.82 -9.08 -11.73
CA GLY A 261 -20.11 -10.19 -12.37
C GLY A 261 -18.82 -10.48 -11.66
N GLN A 262 -18.88 -11.38 -10.66
CA GLN A 262 -17.75 -11.65 -9.78
C GLN A 262 -16.58 -12.12 -10.65
N ARG A 263 -15.74 -11.18 -11.10
CA ARG A 263 -14.46 -11.54 -11.68
C ARG A 263 -13.56 -11.91 -10.52
N SER A 264 -13.85 -13.08 -9.97
CA SER A 264 -12.85 -13.94 -9.40
C SER A 264 -11.71 -13.97 -10.40
N LEU A 265 -10.48 -13.85 -9.91
CA LEU A 265 -9.29 -14.20 -10.69
C LEU A 265 -9.55 -15.53 -11.44
N PRO A 266 -8.98 -15.71 -12.64
CA PRO A 266 -9.19 -16.92 -13.43
C PRO A 266 -9.07 -18.18 -12.58
N ASN A 267 -9.91 -19.19 -12.89
CA ASN A 267 -9.90 -20.44 -12.14
C ASN A 267 -8.48 -21.01 -12.06
N GLY A 268 -8.02 -21.26 -10.83
CA GLY A 268 -6.66 -21.73 -10.56
C GLY A 268 -5.61 -20.63 -10.40
N PHE A 269 -5.95 -19.34 -10.35
CA PHE A 269 -5.00 -18.26 -10.06
C PHE A 269 -4.15 -18.54 -8.83
N THR A 270 -4.79 -18.70 -7.67
CA THR A 270 -4.08 -18.96 -6.43
C THR A 270 -3.32 -20.29 -6.46
N ARG A 271 -3.84 -21.29 -7.18
CA ARG A 271 -3.16 -22.58 -7.37
C ARG A 271 -1.86 -22.44 -8.18
N ASN A 272 -1.84 -21.55 -9.17
CA ASN A 272 -0.72 -21.41 -10.10
C ASN A 272 0.30 -20.34 -9.67
N TYR A 273 -0.15 -19.34 -8.92
CA TYR A 273 0.58 -18.10 -8.67
C TYR A 273 0.66 -17.69 -7.19
N ALA A 274 0.11 -18.49 -6.28
CA ALA A 274 0.28 -18.27 -4.85
C ALA A 274 0.63 -19.57 -4.10
N VAL A 275 1.25 -19.40 -2.93
CA VAL A 275 1.64 -20.48 -2.02
C VAL A 275 1.13 -20.16 -0.62
N ASP A 276 0.54 -21.14 0.04
CA ASP A 276 0.04 -20.97 1.40
C ASP A 276 1.18 -20.74 2.39
N THR A 277 0.94 -19.84 3.34
CA THR A 277 1.76 -19.58 4.52
C THR A 277 0.82 -19.37 5.70
N PHE A 278 1.32 -19.39 6.94
CA PHE A 278 0.47 -19.08 8.09
C PHE A 278 -0.12 -17.66 8.07
N LEU A 279 0.49 -16.72 7.34
CA LEU A 279 -0.02 -15.35 7.17
C LEU A 279 -1.15 -15.29 6.11
N GLY A 280 -1.22 -16.26 5.20
CA GLY A 280 -2.12 -16.26 4.05
C GLY A 280 -1.44 -16.76 2.79
N LEU A 281 -2.05 -16.51 1.64
CA LEU A 281 -1.52 -16.92 0.33
C LEU A 281 -0.43 -15.94 -0.11
N TRP A 282 0.83 -16.32 0.00
CA TRP A 282 1.94 -15.54 -0.54
C TRP A 282 1.93 -15.57 -2.07
N CYS A 283 1.97 -14.39 -2.70
CA CYS A 283 1.99 -14.22 -4.15
C CYS A 283 3.08 -13.19 -4.52
N PRO A 284 3.94 -13.46 -5.53
CA PRO A 284 4.91 -12.48 -5.99
C PRO A 284 4.23 -11.16 -6.36
N ARG A 285 4.82 -10.04 -5.92
CA ARG A 285 4.22 -8.71 -6.06
C ARG A 285 3.93 -8.36 -7.51
N ASP A 286 4.85 -8.69 -8.42
CA ASP A 286 4.69 -8.47 -9.85
C ASP A 286 3.45 -9.15 -10.43
N ILE A 287 3.16 -10.37 -9.98
CA ILE A 287 1.99 -11.12 -10.43
C ILE A 287 0.71 -10.52 -9.85
N TRP A 288 0.74 -10.16 -8.56
CA TRP A 288 -0.41 -9.51 -7.94
C TRP A 288 -0.72 -8.14 -8.54
N ALA A 289 0.31 -7.33 -8.83
CA ALA A 289 0.16 -6.03 -9.47
C ALA A 289 -0.55 -6.14 -10.84
N LEU A 290 -0.20 -7.16 -11.64
CA LEU A 290 -0.91 -7.45 -12.89
C LEU A 290 -2.37 -7.85 -12.65
N ALA A 291 -2.64 -8.65 -11.61
CA ALA A 291 -3.98 -9.07 -11.25
C ALA A 291 -4.85 -7.87 -10.83
N GLU A 292 -4.34 -7.00 -9.95
CA GLU A 292 -5.03 -5.76 -9.54
C GLU A 292 -5.29 -4.84 -10.73
N GLU A 293 -4.28 -4.63 -11.57
CA GLU A 293 -4.37 -3.76 -12.73
C GLU A 293 -5.40 -4.27 -13.75
N SER A 294 -5.43 -5.59 -13.97
CA SER A 294 -6.39 -6.25 -14.86
C SER A 294 -7.85 -6.00 -14.44
N VAL A 295 -8.11 -5.89 -13.14
CA VAL A 295 -9.44 -5.58 -12.62
C VAL A 295 -9.69 -4.09 -12.61
N ARG A 296 -8.75 -3.28 -12.12
CA ARG A 296 -8.88 -1.82 -12.04
C ARG A 296 -9.25 -1.20 -13.38
N HIS A 297 -8.69 -1.70 -14.47
CA HIS A 297 -8.95 -1.22 -15.83
C HIS A 297 -9.95 -2.08 -16.61
N SER A 298 -10.54 -3.10 -15.99
CA SER A 298 -11.57 -3.90 -16.66
C SER A 298 -12.83 -3.07 -16.90
N GLY A 299 -13.41 -3.20 -18.10
CA GLY A 299 -14.72 -2.61 -18.42
C GLY A 299 -15.82 -3.11 -17.47
N GLU A 300 -15.69 -4.34 -16.97
CA GLU A 300 -16.62 -4.94 -15.99
C GLU A 300 -16.60 -4.19 -14.66
N PHE A 301 -15.42 -3.96 -14.08
CA PHE A 301 -15.32 -3.21 -12.83
C PHE A 301 -15.77 -1.76 -13.03
N GLN A 302 -15.39 -1.11 -14.14
CA GLN A 302 -15.85 0.26 -14.43
C GLN A 302 -17.37 0.36 -14.57
N ALA A 303 -18.00 -0.63 -15.23
CA ALA A 303 -19.45 -0.70 -15.34
C ALA A 303 -20.11 -0.96 -13.98
N PHE A 304 -19.57 -1.88 -13.18
CA PHE A 304 -20.02 -2.15 -11.81
C PHE A 304 -19.92 -0.90 -10.94
N HIS A 305 -18.76 -0.25 -10.89
CA HIS A 305 -18.49 0.95 -10.12
C HIS A 305 -19.46 2.07 -10.51
N LYS A 306 -19.65 2.32 -11.82
CA LYS A 306 -20.62 3.31 -12.31
C LYS A 306 -22.05 3.00 -11.88
N ARG A 307 -22.50 1.74 -11.99
CA ARG A 307 -23.84 1.33 -11.53
C ARG A 307 -24.00 1.47 -10.02
N PHE A 308 -22.97 1.10 -9.25
CA PHE A 308 -22.95 1.27 -7.81
C PHE A 308 -23.08 2.74 -7.41
N LEU A 309 -22.30 3.63 -8.04
CA LEU A 309 -22.43 5.06 -7.83
C LEU A 309 -23.81 5.59 -8.23
N THR A 310 -24.39 5.13 -9.33
CA THR A 310 -25.73 5.61 -9.74
C THR A 310 -26.82 5.15 -8.74
N ALA A 311 -26.75 3.89 -8.29
CA ALA A 311 -27.75 3.32 -7.39
C ALA A 311 -27.62 3.81 -5.93
N THR A 312 -26.50 4.44 -5.58
CA THR A 312 -26.21 4.94 -4.23
C THR A 312 -26.15 6.46 -4.16
N GLU A 313 -26.72 7.16 -5.15
CA GLU A 313 -27.01 8.60 -5.04
C GLU A 313 -27.96 8.87 -3.87
N THR A 314 -27.84 10.04 -3.23
CA THR A 314 -28.59 10.37 -2.01
C THR A 314 -30.09 10.14 -2.18
N ASP A 315 -30.71 10.73 -3.20
CA ASP A 315 -32.14 10.60 -3.48
C ASP A 315 -32.55 9.13 -3.73
N ARG A 316 -31.65 8.33 -4.33
CA ARG A 316 -31.89 6.89 -4.57
C ARG A 316 -31.80 6.09 -3.28
N LEU A 317 -30.84 6.39 -2.41
CA LEU A 317 -30.74 5.75 -1.10
C LEU A 317 -31.94 6.07 -0.23
N GLU A 318 -32.41 7.33 -0.24
CA GLU A 318 -33.62 7.74 0.47
C GLU A 318 -34.85 6.98 -0.03
N GLN A 319 -35.01 6.83 -1.35
CA GLN A 319 -36.08 6.02 -1.96
C GLN A 319 -36.01 4.55 -1.54
N LEU A 320 -34.81 3.96 -1.54
CA LEU A 320 -34.61 2.57 -1.11
C LEU A 320 -34.92 2.39 0.38
N VAL A 321 -34.46 3.31 1.23
CA VAL A 321 -34.75 3.29 2.67
C VAL A 321 -36.25 3.44 2.94
N ALA A 322 -36.94 4.33 2.23
CA ALA A 322 -38.38 4.49 2.39
C ALA A 322 -39.15 3.21 2.00
N ALA A 323 -38.80 2.60 0.87
CA ALA A 323 -39.41 1.35 0.42
C ALA A 323 -39.15 0.18 1.38
N GLU A 324 -37.91 0.04 1.85
CA GLU A 324 -37.53 -0.99 2.82
C GLU A 324 -38.17 -0.75 4.20
N GLY A 325 -38.30 0.51 4.61
CA GLY A 325 -38.98 0.91 5.85
C GLY A 325 -40.46 0.55 5.84
N GLN A 326 -41.17 0.78 4.73
CA GLN A 326 -42.57 0.37 4.57
C GLN A 326 -42.72 -1.14 4.67
N ALA A 327 -41.87 -1.89 3.97
CA ALA A 327 -41.92 -3.35 4.01
C ALA A 327 -41.58 -3.90 5.41
N ALA A 328 -40.58 -3.34 6.07
CA ALA A 328 -40.18 -3.72 7.42
C ALA A 328 -41.27 -3.44 8.47
N SER A 329 -41.94 -2.28 8.38
CA SER A 329 -42.99 -1.88 9.32
C SER A 329 -44.12 -2.91 9.38
N GLY A 330 -44.55 -3.43 8.22
CA GLY A 330 -45.57 -4.48 8.17
C GLY A 330 -45.18 -5.78 8.89
N MET A 331 -43.89 -6.14 8.90
CA MET A 331 -43.41 -7.32 9.63
C MET A 331 -43.16 -7.06 11.12
N VAL A 332 -42.84 -5.81 11.50
CA VAL A 332 -42.80 -5.39 12.90
C VAL A 332 -44.19 -5.48 13.51
N GLU A 333 -45.21 -4.96 12.83
CA GLU A 333 -46.61 -5.03 13.27
C GLU A 333 -47.12 -6.48 13.42
N GLN A 334 -46.67 -7.38 12.54
CA GLN A 334 -46.96 -8.81 12.63
C GLN A 334 -46.14 -9.56 13.69
N GLY A 335 -45.22 -8.86 14.38
CA GLY A 335 -44.37 -9.45 15.41
C GLY A 335 -43.32 -10.42 14.88
N LEU A 336 -42.96 -10.36 13.59
CA LEU A 336 -42.04 -11.29 12.94
C LEU A 336 -40.58 -10.84 13.05
N ILE A 337 -40.33 -9.53 13.01
CA ILE A 337 -38.99 -8.96 13.13
C ILE A 337 -38.92 -7.97 14.31
N VAL A 338 -37.72 -7.84 14.88
CA VAL A 338 -37.44 -6.87 15.94
C VAL A 338 -37.39 -5.47 15.33
N ASP A 339 -38.09 -4.52 15.95
CA ASP A 339 -37.99 -3.11 15.60
C ASP A 339 -36.64 -2.55 16.04
N GLN A 340 -35.96 -1.86 15.14
CA GLN A 340 -34.63 -1.31 15.36
C GLN A 340 -34.53 0.06 14.70
N GLU A 341 -34.59 1.11 15.52
CA GLU A 341 -34.67 2.51 15.07
C GLU A 341 -33.50 2.90 14.14
N ASP A 342 -32.29 2.39 14.37
CA ASP A 342 -31.07 2.82 13.67
C ASP A 342 -30.68 1.96 12.45
N ARG A 343 -31.50 0.95 12.08
CA ARG A 343 -31.13 -0.06 11.06
C ARG A 343 -30.78 0.58 9.72
N PHE A 344 -31.65 1.47 9.25
CA PHE A 344 -31.50 2.11 7.95
C PHE A 344 -30.41 3.17 7.95
N GLU A 345 -30.23 3.90 9.05
CA GLU A 345 -29.14 4.86 9.21
C GLU A 345 -27.77 4.18 9.14
N ARG A 346 -27.58 3.07 9.87
CA ARG A 346 -26.35 2.27 9.83
C ARG A 346 -26.08 1.70 8.45
N TRP A 347 -27.12 1.22 7.76
CA TRP A 347 -26.98 0.72 6.39
C TRP A 347 -26.57 1.84 5.43
N THR A 348 -27.25 2.99 5.45
CA THR A 348 -26.92 4.15 4.62
C THR A 348 -25.50 4.64 4.86
N ALA A 349 -25.07 4.79 6.12
CA ALA A 349 -23.71 5.19 6.46
C ALA A 349 -22.66 4.20 5.91
N LYS A 350 -22.93 2.90 5.99
CA LYS A 350 -22.08 1.85 5.41
C LYS A 350 -22.00 1.94 3.89
N ILE A 351 -23.13 2.15 3.20
CA ILE A 351 -23.16 2.28 1.75
C ILE A 351 -22.44 3.56 1.30
N GLN A 352 -22.60 4.67 2.00
CA GLN A 352 -21.86 5.91 1.73
C GLN A 352 -20.35 5.74 1.96
N LEU A 353 -19.93 5.01 2.99
CA LEU A 353 -18.52 4.68 3.20
C LEU A 353 -17.96 3.88 2.02
N LEU A 354 -18.68 2.86 1.55
CA LEU A 354 -18.29 2.06 0.38
C LEU A 354 -18.26 2.90 -0.90
N ARG A 355 -19.26 3.76 -1.13
CA ARG A 355 -19.34 4.69 -2.26
C ARG A 355 -18.10 5.57 -2.34
N ASN A 356 -17.64 6.08 -1.21
CA ASN A 356 -16.50 6.98 -1.12
C ASN A 356 -15.15 6.25 -1.10
N ASN A 357 -15.15 4.91 -1.13
CA ASN A 357 -13.95 4.09 -1.05
C ASN A 357 -13.86 3.14 -2.25
N LYS A 358 -13.43 3.68 -3.40
CA LYS A 358 -13.21 2.91 -4.63
C LYS A 358 -12.28 1.71 -4.41
N GLY A 359 -11.21 1.86 -3.63
CA GLY A 359 -10.28 0.75 -3.35
C GLY A 359 -10.95 -0.40 -2.57
N GLN A 360 -11.86 -0.10 -1.65
CA GLN A 360 -12.63 -1.14 -0.98
C GLN A 360 -13.61 -1.84 -1.93
N LEU A 361 -14.22 -1.12 -2.88
CA LEU A 361 -15.04 -1.72 -3.93
C LEU A 361 -14.21 -2.61 -4.87
N GLU A 362 -12.99 -2.19 -5.23
CA GLU A 362 -12.03 -2.99 -6.01
C GLU A 362 -11.73 -4.32 -5.30
N ARG A 363 -11.40 -4.27 -4.00
CA ARG A 363 -11.13 -5.47 -3.19
C ARG A 363 -12.33 -6.40 -3.05
N LEU A 364 -13.53 -5.83 -2.83
CA LEU A 364 -14.76 -6.62 -2.77
C LEU A 364 -15.10 -7.28 -4.11
N PHE A 365 -14.79 -6.60 -5.23
CA PHE A 365 -14.95 -7.14 -6.57
C PHE A 365 -13.94 -8.26 -6.86
N LEU A 366 -12.66 -8.07 -6.49
CA LEU A 366 -11.58 -9.07 -6.59
C LEU A 366 -11.76 -10.27 -5.65
N ARG A 367 -12.45 -10.07 -4.52
CA ARG A 367 -12.57 -11.00 -3.38
C ARG A 367 -11.28 -11.30 -2.63
N TYR A 368 -10.23 -10.54 -2.86
CA TYR A 368 -8.98 -10.65 -2.12
C TYR A 368 -8.61 -9.30 -1.51
N ASP A 369 -8.12 -9.34 -0.28
CA ASP A 369 -7.27 -8.28 0.25
C ASP A 369 -5.81 -8.71 0.09
N ALA A 370 -4.94 -7.75 -0.18
CA ALA A 370 -3.51 -7.98 -0.22
C ALA A 370 -2.86 -7.08 0.84
N PHE A 371 -2.01 -7.66 1.66
CA PHE A 371 -1.23 -6.92 2.63
C PHE A 371 0.25 -7.27 2.49
N GLU A 372 1.10 -6.35 2.90
CA GLU A 372 2.55 -6.53 2.87
C GLU A 372 3.02 -7.34 4.08
N LEU A 373 4.26 -7.83 4.03
CA LEU A 373 4.90 -8.46 5.17
C LEU A 373 4.75 -7.55 6.42
N PRO A 374 4.10 -8.02 7.50
CA PRO A 374 3.87 -7.20 8.69
C PRO A 374 5.12 -7.06 9.55
N TYR A 375 6.16 -7.86 9.28
CA TYR A 375 7.40 -7.94 10.03
C TYR A 375 8.48 -7.05 9.41
N ASP A 376 9.31 -6.45 10.27
CA ASP A 376 10.51 -5.73 9.87
C ASP A 376 11.71 -6.69 9.76
N PHE A 377 12.85 -6.19 9.29
CA PHE A 377 14.07 -6.99 9.21
C PHE A 377 14.54 -7.52 10.58
N GLY A 378 14.17 -6.82 11.67
CA GLY A 378 14.51 -7.15 13.06
C GLY A 378 13.78 -8.36 13.63
N SER A 379 12.61 -8.68 13.09
CA SER A 379 11.66 -9.70 13.57
C SER A 379 12.09 -11.14 13.23
N THR A 380 13.25 -11.57 13.75
CA THR A 380 13.91 -12.83 13.35
C THR A 380 13.00 -14.06 13.48
N ASP A 381 12.38 -14.27 14.63
CA ASP A 381 11.63 -15.50 14.92
C ASP A 381 10.36 -15.57 14.06
N GLU A 382 9.71 -14.43 13.84
CA GLU A 382 8.54 -14.32 12.98
C GLU A 382 8.90 -14.60 11.51
N LEU A 383 10.00 -14.02 11.01
CA LEU A 383 10.47 -14.24 9.64
C LEU A 383 10.81 -15.70 9.38
N GLU A 384 11.55 -16.33 10.30
CA GLU A 384 11.88 -17.76 10.20
C GLU A 384 10.63 -18.64 10.25
N GLY A 385 9.67 -18.28 11.09
CA GLY A 385 8.37 -18.96 11.12
C GLY A 385 7.65 -18.90 9.78
N VAL A 386 7.59 -17.71 9.14
CA VAL A 386 6.88 -17.54 7.86
C VAL A 386 7.60 -18.33 6.77
N LYS A 387 8.93 -18.25 6.73
CA LYS A 387 9.76 -19.02 5.80
C LYS A 387 9.55 -20.52 5.97
N ALA A 388 9.58 -21.02 7.21
CA ALA A 388 9.36 -22.43 7.49
C ALA A 388 7.99 -22.90 6.98
N SER A 389 6.93 -22.14 7.24
CA SER A 389 5.57 -22.43 6.74
C SER A 389 5.47 -22.40 5.21
N LEU A 390 6.16 -21.46 4.55
CA LEU A 390 6.26 -21.41 3.09
C LEU A 390 6.96 -22.67 2.54
N LEU A 391 8.12 -23.01 3.10
CA LEU A 391 8.92 -24.17 2.66
C LEU A 391 8.20 -25.50 2.91
N GLU A 392 7.49 -25.63 4.03
CA GLU A 392 6.65 -26.80 4.32
C GLU A 392 5.58 -26.98 3.24
N THR A 393 4.88 -25.90 2.88
CA THR A 393 3.87 -25.92 1.81
C THR A 393 4.50 -26.27 0.46
N LEU A 394 5.69 -25.74 0.15
CA LEU A 394 6.42 -26.08 -1.08
C LEU A 394 6.84 -27.56 -1.14
N ALA A 395 7.17 -28.16 0.00
CA ALA A 395 7.55 -29.57 0.11
C ALA A 395 6.33 -30.50 -0.05
N LEU A 396 5.17 -30.11 0.49
CA LEU A 396 3.93 -30.89 0.40
C LEU A 396 3.25 -30.81 -0.97
N ARG A 397 3.54 -29.77 -1.77
CA ARG A 397 2.97 -29.61 -3.12
C ARG A 397 3.64 -30.57 -4.12
N ALA A 398 2.90 -31.62 -4.47
CA ALA A 398 3.27 -32.54 -5.55
C ALA A 398 3.25 -31.88 -6.95
N ARG A 399 2.36 -30.91 -7.17
CA ARG A 399 2.22 -30.21 -8.47
C ARG A 399 3.20 -29.04 -8.55
N GLN A 400 4.01 -29.04 -9.60
CA GLN A 400 4.87 -27.91 -9.96
C GLN A 400 3.99 -26.82 -10.61
N SER A 401 3.77 -25.72 -9.88
CA SER A 401 3.13 -24.51 -10.41
C SER A 401 4.20 -23.48 -10.76
N PHE A 402 3.83 -22.45 -11.53
CA PHE A 402 4.74 -21.38 -11.94
C PHE A 402 5.45 -20.75 -10.75
N VAL A 403 4.69 -20.33 -9.72
CA VAL A 403 5.28 -19.71 -8.52
C VAL A 403 6.13 -20.69 -7.71
N VAL A 404 5.75 -21.98 -7.67
CA VAL A 404 6.51 -23.01 -6.96
C VAL A 404 7.87 -23.23 -7.63
N SER A 405 7.93 -23.23 -8.97
CA SER A 405 9.19 -23.31 -9.71
C SER A 405 10.10 -22.13 -9.39
N LYS A 406 9.59 -20.89 -9.50
CA LYS A 406 10.37 -19.68 -9.20
C LYS A 406 10.86 -19.64 -7.75
N LEU A 407 10.02 -20.02 -6.78
CA LEU A 407 10.42 -20.07 -5.37
C LEU A 407 11.52 -21.11 -5.11
N ARG A 408 11.40 -22.31 -5.70
CA ARG A 408 12.43 -23.34 -5.55
C ARG A 408 13.75 -22.92 -6.19
N GLU A 409 13.69 -22.28 -7.35
CA GLU A 409 14.88 -21.76 -8.02
C GLU A 409 15.52 -20.63 -7.21
N ALA A 410 14.74 -19.65 -6.75
CA ALA A 410 15.23 -18.55 -5.90
C ALA A 410 15.89 -19.07 -4.61
N GLU A 411 15.31 -20.08 -3.95
CA GLU A 411 15.91 -20.72 -2.77
C GLU A 411 17.22 -21.45 -3.11
N ALA A 412 17.28 -22.15 -4.24
CA ALA A 412 18.46 -22.91 -4.66
C ALA A 412 19.62 -22.01 -5.09
N THR A 413 19.34 -20.91 -5.80
CA THR A 413 20.35 -19.97 -6.31
C THR A 413 20.67 -18.83 -5.35
N ARG A 414 19.83 -18.62 -4.33
CA ARG A 414 19.86 -17.45 -3.43
C ARG A 414 19.74 -16.11 -4.18
N ASP A 415 18.93 -16.10 -5.25
CA ASP A 415 18.71 -14.95 -6.11
C ASP A 415 17.22 -14.56 -6.14
N LEU A 416 16.92 -13.33 -5.71
CA LEU A 416 15.55 -12.81 -5.64
C LEU A 416 15.03 -12.37 -7.01
N THR A 417 15.91 -12.11 -7.98
CA THR A 417 15.52 -11.65 -9.32
C THR A 417 14.73 -12.73 -10.09
N VAL A 418 14.92 -14.01 -9.75
CA VAL A 418 14.15 -15.14 -10.25
C VAL A 418 12.64 -15.00 -10.02
N LEU A 419 12.24 -14.30 -8.95
CA LEU A 419 10.84 -14.09 -8.59
C LEU A 419 10.14 -13.06 -9.49
N GLU A 420 10.91 -12.22 -10.17
CA GLU A 420 10.39 -11.23 -11.10
C GLU A 420 9.91 -11.91 -12.39
N LEU A 421 8.94 -11.27 -13.05
CA LEU A 421 8.43 -11.76 -14.34
C LEU A 421 9.32 -11.24 -15.47
N THR A 422 9.78 -12.15 -16.33
CA THR A 422 10.34 -11.76 -17.64
C THR A 422 9.26 -11.10 -18.51
N ALA A 423 9.66 -10.47 -19.61
CA ALA A 423 8.71 -9.86 -20.55
C ALA A 423 7.69 -10.88 -21.08
N ASP A 424 8.16 -12.07 -21.45
CA ASP A 424 7.32 -13.16 -21.96
C ASP A 424 6.38 -13.71 -20.88
N GLU A 425 6.90 -13.94 -19.67
CA GLU A 425 6.07 -14.40 -18.53
C GLU A 425 5.02 -13.36 -18.14
N ARG A 426 5.37 -12.07 -18.20
CA ARG A 426 4.44 -10.96 -17.95
C ARG A 426 3.32 -10.95 -18.99
N GLU A 427 3.65 -11.10 -20.27
CA GLU A 427 2.66 -11.20 -21.35
C GLU A 427 1.74 -12.41 -21.13
N ASP A 428 2.30 -13.57 -20.80
CA ASP A 428 1.53 -14.81 -20.55
C ASP A 428 0.56 -14.67 -19.36
N VAL A 429 1.02 -14.05 -18.26
CA VAL A 429 0.15 -13.77 -17.10
C VAL A 429 -0.95 -12.80 -17.48
N GLN A 430 -0.65 -11.74 -18.24
CA GLN A 430 -1.63 -10.75 -18.70
C GLN A 430 -2.68 -11.38 -19.64
N ASP A 431 -2.25 -12.19 -20.61
CA ASP A 431 -3.16 -12.88 -21.53
C ASP A 431 -4.06 -13.85 -20.77
N TRP A 432 -3.51 -14.59 -19.80
CA TRP A 432 -4.30 -15.49 -18.97
C TRP A 432 -5.31 -14.76 -18.09
N LEU A 433 -4.89 -13.67 -17.44
CA LEU A 433 -5.79 -12.78 -16.69
C LEU A 433 -6.90 -12.24 -17.58
N ALA A 434 -6.61 -11.92 -18.84
CA ALA A 434 -7.57 -11.47 -19.84
C ALA A 434 -8.49 -12.59 -20.39
N GLY A 435 -8.30 -13.85 -19.98
CA GLY A 435 -9.08 -14.99 -20.49
C GLY A 435 -8.71 -15.41 -21.92
N ARG A 436 -7.56 -14.95 -22.44
CA ARG A 436 -7.05 -15.35 -23.74
C ARG A 436 -6.33 -16.70 -23.63
N PRO A 437 -6.37 -17.54 -24.68
CA PRO A 437 -5.58 -18.76 -24.70
C PRO A 437 -4.09 -18.41 -24.58
N ARG A 438 -3.37 -19.11 -23.70
CA ARG A 438 -1.91 -18.94 -23.57
C ARG A 438 -1.24 -19.20 -24.91
N LYS A 439 -0.27 -18.36 -25.28
CA LYS A 439 0.59 -18.61 -26.45
C LYS A 439 1.40 -19.88 -26.15
N THR A 440 0.99 -21.00 -26.72
CA THR A 440 1.81 -22.21 -26.70
C THR A 440 3.02 -22.00 -27.60
N GLY A 441 4.13 -21.50 -27.07
CA GLY A 441 5.40 -21.46 -27.81
C GLY A 441 6.48 -20.57 -27.23
N SER A 442 7.29 -21.07 -26.31
CA SER A 442 8.60 -21.67 -26.61
C SER A 442 9.30 -22.10 -25.30
N GLY A 443 9.69 -23.37 -25.20
CA GLY A 443 10.64 -23.84 -24.17
C GLY A 443 10.11 -24.25 -22.79
N SER A 444 9.01 -23.71 -22.25
CA SER A 444 8.47 -24.23 -20.98
C SER A 444 7.50 -25.38 -21.27
N GLU A 445 7.85 -26.60 -20.85
CA GLU A 445 6.92 -27.73 -20.86
C GLU A 445 5.54 -27.29 -20.33
N ALA A 446 4.52 -27.59 -21.12
CA ALA A 446 3.15 -27.29 -20.82
C ALA A 446 2.84 -27.73 -19.39
N PHE A 447 2.55 -26.76 -18.50
CA PHE A 447 1.90 -27.04 -17.23
C PHE A 447 0.52 -27.63 -17.54
N THR A 448 0.47 -28.96 -17.68
CA THR A 448 -0.73 -29.73 -17.95
C THR A 448 -1.71 -29.55 -16.79
N PHE A 449 -3.00 -29.43 -17.16
CA PHE A 449 -4.08 -28.92 -16.33
C PHE A 449 -4.46 -29.79 -15.14
#